data_AF-A0AAE1BKC2-F1
#
_entry.id   AF-A0AAE1BKC2-F1
#
_cell.length_a   1.000
_cell.length_b   1.000
_cell.length_c   1.000
_cell.angle_alpha   90.00
_cell.angle_beta   90.00
_cell.angle_gamma   90.00
#
_symmetry.space_group_name_H-M   'P 1'
#
loop_
_entity.id
_entity.type
_entity.pdbx_description
1 polymer ?
#
loop_
_entity_poly.entity_id
_entity_poly.type
_entity_poly.pdbx_seq_one_letter_code
_entity_poly.pdbx_strand_id
1 'polypeptide(L)'
;MEPYTSTEYTDMLLTLGAAGGNAAEAVRMYAGQYPNRRQPSRPTYLSVERRLREYGSLNARAINRGRPHGEQVLDAEEDILDAIADDPSTSTRRLGARFRVSHASVWRIVNRKLMAYTHIITRSSML
;
A
#
# COMPACT_ATOMS: atom_id res chain seq x y z
N MET A 1 18.15 5.40 -8.75
CA MET A 1 17.45 5.26 -10.04
C MET A 1 16.01 5.68 -9.83
N GLU A 2 15.53 6.67 -10.58
CA GLU A 2 14.14 7.16 -10.48
C GLU A 2 13.12 6.06 -10.85
N PRO A 3 12.00 5.92 -10.12
CA PRO A 3 10.96 4.97 -10.50
C PRO A 3 10.37 5.32 -11.87
N TYR A 4 9.87 4.31 -12.60
CA TYR A 4 9.08 4.57 -13.80
C TYR A 4 7.75 5.23 -13.42
N THR A 5 7.18 5.99 -14.35
CA THR A 5 5.84 6.57 -14.21
C THR A 5 4.76 5.49 -14.34
N SER A 6 3.55 5.79 -13.86
CA SER A 6 2.38 4.90 -14.04
C SER A 6 2.13 4.56 -15.51
N THR A 7 2.28 5.55 -16.40
CA THR A 7 2.14 5.38 -17.84
C THR A 7 3.17 4.39 -18.38
N GLU A 8 4.45 4.55 -18.03
CA GLU A 8 5.50 3.62 -18.45
C GLU A 8 5.28 2.21 -17.91
N TYR A 9 4.83 2.06 -16.65
CA TYR A 9 4.48 0.74 -16.12
C TYR A 9 3.29 0.09 -16.84
N THR A 10 2.31 0.90 -17.24
CA THR A 10 1.15 0.42 -17.99
C THR A 10 1.58 -0.06 -19.38
N ASP A 11 2.37 0.75 -20.08
CA ASP A 11 2.91 0.41 -21.39
C ASP A 11 3.78 -0.87 -21.33
N MET A 12 4.56 -1.07 -20.26
CA MET A 12 5.28 -2.33 -20.02
C MET A 12 4.35 -3.53 -19.86
N LEU A 13 3.25 -3.40 -19.13
CA LEU A 13 2.32 -4.53 -18.95
C LEU A 13 1.59 -4.87 -20.24
N LEU A 14 1.23 -3.85 -21.03
CA LEU A 14 0.62 -4.04 -22.34
C LEU A 14 1.56 -4.75 -23.31
N THR A 15 2.84 -4.34 -23.37
CA THR A 15 3.84 -5.02 -24.22
C THR A 15 4.15 -6.43 -23.72
N LEU A 16 4.17 -6.67 -22.41
CA LEU A 16 4.32 -8.02 -21.84
C LEU A 16 3.16 -8.93 -22.20
N GLY A 17 1.93 -8.42 -22.13
CA GLY A 17 0.73 -9.14 -22.55
C GLY A 17 0.73 -9.46 -24.04
N ALA A 18 1.10 -8.48 -24.89
CA ALA A 18 1.24 -8.68 -26.33
C ALA A 18 2.31 -9.72 -26.69
N ALA A 19 3.38 -9.81 -25.90
CA ALA A 19 4.43 -10.83 -26.03
C ALA A 19 4.06 -12.18 -25.39
N GLY A 20 2.79 -12.41 -25.00
CA GLY A 20 2.35 -13.65 -24.38
C GLY A 20 3.06 -13.98 -23.05
N GLY A 21 3.52 -12.96 -22.32
CA GLY A 21 4.29 -13.12 -21.08
C GLY A 21 5.80 -13.29 -21.28
N ASN A 22 6.31 -13.29 -22.53
CA ASN A 22 7.73 -13.37 -22.79
C ASN A 22 8.45 -12.03 -22.53
N ALA A 23 9.05 -11.88 -21.35
CA ALA A 23 9.75 -10.66 -20.98
C ALA A 23 10.93 -10.28 -21.90
N ALA A 24 11.60 -11.25 -22.54
CA ALA A 24 12.70 -10.93 -23.45
C ALA A 24 12.20 -10.30 -24.75
N GLU A 25 11.07 -10.80 -25.24
CA GLU A 25 10.39 -10.26 -26.40
C GLU A 25 9.73 -8.92 -26.10
N ALA A 26 9.09 -8.78 -24.95
CA ALA A 26 8.49 -7.52 -24.49
C ALA A 26 9.50 -6.37 -24.43
N VAL A 27 10.73 -6.63 -23.98
CA VAL A 27 11.82 -5.63 -23.99
C VAL A 27 12.11 -5.15 -25.41
N ARG A 28 12.18 -6.05 -26.40
CA ARG A 28 12.42 -5.69 -27.80
C ARG A 28 11.25 -4.88 -28.38
N MET A 29 10.02 -5.31 -28.11
CA MET A 29 8.81 -4.62 -28.54
C MET A 29 8.73 -3.19 -27.97
N TYR A 30 8.97 -3.04 -26.66
CA TYR A 30 8.94 -1.74 -26.00
C TYR A 30 10.04 -0.81 -26.51
N ALA A 31 11.25 -1.32 -26.77
CA ALA A 31 12.32 -0.52 -27.37
C ALA A 31 11.97 -0.03 -28.77
N GLY A 32 11.28 -0.85 -29.58
CA GLY A 32 10.78 -0.46 -30.89
C GLY A 32 9.65 0.58 -30.83
N GLN A 33 8.71 0.41 -29.91
CA GLN A 33 7.54 1.28 -29.77
C GLN A 33 7.89 2.63 -29.09
N TYR A 34 8.86 2.63 -28.18
CA TYR A 34 9.25 3.80 -27.39
C TYR A 34 10.77 4.02 -27.40
N PRO A 35 11.37 4.34 -28.56
CA PRO A 35 12.83 4.44 -28.69
C PRO A 35 13.43 5.59 -27.86
N ASN A 36 12.66 6.65 -27.64
CA ASN A 36 13.10 7.85 -26.90
C ASN A 36 12.90 7.74 -25.37
N ARG A 37 12.38 6.60 -24.87
CA ARG A 37 12.14 6.40 -23.43
C ARG A 37 13.26 5.59 -22.79
N ARG A 38 13.30 5.59 -21.46
CA ARG A 38 14.16 4.70 -20.69
C ARG A 38 13.74 3.25 -20.94
N GLN A 39 14.71 2.41 -21.30
CA GLN A 39 14.45 1.02 -21.63
C GLN A 39 14.41 0.13 -20.38
N PRO A 40 13.27 -0.51 -20.08
CA PRO A 40 13.14 -1.43 -18.97
C PRO A 40 13.91 -2.73 -19.20
N SER A 41 14.43 -3.29 -18.11
CA SER A 41 15.10 -4.59 -18.12
C SER A 41 14.09 -5.73 -17.92
N ARG A 42 14.45 -6.97 -18.30
CA ARG A 42 13.58 -8.15 -18.08
C ARG A 42 13.11 -8.30 -16.61
N PRO A 43 13.97 -8.11 -15.58
CA PRO A 43 13.51 -8.13 -14.19
C PRO A 43 12.48 -7.04 -13.85
N THR A 44 12.53 -5.90 -14.54
CA THR A 44 11.57 -4.80 -14.34
C THR A 44 10.16 -5.26 -14.71
N TYR A 45 9.99 -5.88 -15.87
CA TYR A 45 8.71 -6.44 -16.31
C TYR A 45 8.12 -7.42 -15.31
N LEU A 46 8.92 -8.41 -14.90
CA LEU A 46 8.48 -9.43 -13.95
C LEU A 46 8.12 -8.80 -12.59
N SER A 47 8.88 -7.79 -12.15
CA SER A 47 8.59 -7.10 -10.90
C SER A 47 7.26 -6.35 -10.96
N VAL A 48 6.97 -5.67 -12.07
CA VAL A 48 5.74 -4.89 -12.25
C VAL A 48 4.52 -5.79 -12.34
N GLU A 49 4.59 -6.86 -13.14
CA GLU A 49 3.53 -7.86 -13.24
C GLU A 49 3.24 -8.49 -11.88
N ARG A 50 4.30 -8.94 -11.18
CA ARG A 50 4.17 -9.52 -9.85
C ARG A 50 3.54 -8.55 -8.86
N ARG A 51 3.99 -7.29 -8.82
CA ARG A 51 3.42 -6.28 -7.91
C ARG A 51 1.95 -6.03 -8.18
N LEU A 52 1.56 -5.98 -9.45
CA LEU A 52 0.16 -5.82 -9.82
C LEU A 52 -0.68 -7.02 -9.36
N ARG A 53 -0.19 -8.25 -9.55
CA ARG A 53 -0.89 -9.46 -9.09
C ARG A 53 -0.96 -9.60 -7.57
N GLU A 54 0.16 -9.36 -6.87
CA GLU A 54 0.26 -9.58 -5.42
C GLU A 54 -0.37 -8.44 -4.60
N TYR A 55 -0.28 -7.19 -5.07
CA TYR A 55 -0.63 -6.01 -4.27
C TYR A 55 -1.64 -5.07 -4.95
N GLY A 56 -2.04 -5.33 -6.20
CA GLY A 56 -2.96 -4.46 -6.94
C GLY A 56 -2.40 -3.07 -7.26
N SER A 57 -1.07 -2.88 -7.21
CA SER A 57 -0.43 -1.58 -7.41
C SER A 57 0.86 -1.68 -8.23
N LEU A 58 1.04 -0.74 -9.17
CA LEU A 58 2.23 -0.63 -10.02
C LEU A 58 3.39 0.07 -9.31
N ASN A 59 3.07 0.91 -8.32
CA ASN A 59 4.06 1.63 -7.56
C ASN A 59 4.85 0.65 -6.70
N ALA A 60 6.18 0.74 -6.75
CA ALA A 60 6.98 0.12 -5.71
C ALA A 60 6.50 0.68 -4.38
N ARG A 61 5.96 -0.20 -3.51
CA ARG A 61 5.59 0.21 -2.15
C ARG A 61 6.81 0.93 -1.60
N ALA A 62 6.64 2.16 -1.11
CA ALA A 62 7.69 2.79 -0.35
C ALA A 62 7.94 1.88 0.85
N ILE A 63 8.95 1.00 0.76
CA ILE A 63 9.35 0.05 1.82
C ILE A 63 9.71 0.82 3.11
N ASN A 64 9.82 2.16 3.03
CA ASN A 64 10.05 3.09 4.12
C ASN A 64 8.82 3.95 4.52
N ARG A 65 7.61 3.38 4.60
CA ARG A 65 6.47 3.98 5.33
C ARG A 65 5.73 2.95 6.22
N GLY A 66 6.47 1.99 6.80
CA GLY A 66 5.97 1.11 7.85
C GLY A 66 5.87 -0.36 7.41
N ARG A 67 6.58 -1.20 8.18
CA ARG A 67 6.59 -2.67 8.16
C ARG A 67 5.19 -3.27 7.87
N PRO A 68 5.06 -4.33 7.04
CA PRO A 68 3.80 -5.06 6.94
C PRO A 68 3.39 -5.53 8.34
N HIS A 69 2.19 -5.14 8.77
CA HIS A 69 1.63 -5.49 10.06
C HIS A 69 1.22 -6.96 9.98
N GLY A 70 1.89 -7.83 10.74
CA GLY A 70 1.49 -9.23 10.84
C GLY A 70 0.17 -9.36 11.59
N GLU A 71 -0.47 -10.53 11.49
CA GLU A 71 -1.74 -10.87 12.14
C GLU A 71 -1.75 -10.53 13.65
N GLN A 72 -0.64 -10.76 14.35
CA GLN A 72 -0.48 -10.43 15.79
C GLN A 72 -0.65 -8.94 16.13
N VAL A 73 -0.46 -8.03 15.17
CA VAL A 73 -0.68 -6.58 15.37
C VAL A 73 -2.14 -6.21 15.10
N LEU A 74 -2.83 -6.93 14.22
CA LEU A 74 -4.26 -6.69 13.93
C LEU A 74 -5.12 -7.04 15.14
N ASP A 75 -4.84 -8.17 15.81
CA ASP A 75 -5.53 -8.57 17.04
C ASP A 75 -5.38 -7.51 18.14
N ALA A 76 -4.16 -6.97 18.30
CA ALA A 76 -3.90 -5.89 19.24
C ALA A 76 -4.56 -4.56 18.83
N GLU A 77 -4.75 -4.30 17.53
CA GLU A 77 -5.44 -3.09 17.05
C GLU A 77 -6.94 -3.13 17.41
N GLU A 78 -7.61 -4.27 17.23
CA GLU A 78 -9.04 -4.44 17.58
C GLU A 78 -9.25 -4.36 19.09
N ASP A 79 -8.45 -5.07 19.88
CA ASP A 79 -8.53 -5.02 21.35
C ASP A 79 -8.32 -3.60 21.93
N ILE A 80 -7.43 -2.81 21.32
CA ILE A 80 -7.20 -1.42 21.70
C ILE A 80 -8.42 -0.55 21.38
N LEU A 81 -9.08 -0.80 20.25
CA LEU A 81 -10.27 -0.03 19.84
C LEU A 81 -11.48 -0.37 20.70
N ASP A 82 -11.68 -1.64 21.04
CA ASP A 82 -12.75 -2.07 21.94
C ASP A 82 -12.57 -1.48 23.34
N ALA A 83 -11.34 -1.49 23.87
CA ALA A 83 -11.04 -0.87 25.16
C ALA A 83 -11.28 0.65 25.18
N ILE A 84 -11.19 1.33 24.04
CA ILE A 84 -11.52 2.76 23.90
C ILE A 84 -13.02 2.97 23.74
N ALA A 85 -13.71 2.07 23.04
CA ALA A 85 -15.17 2.11 22.92
C ALA A 85 -15.84 1.91 24.29
N ASP A 86 -15.30 1.01 25.12
CA ASP A 86 -15.77 0.74 26.48
C ASP A 86 -15.51 1.91 27.45
N ASP A 87 -14.35 2.56 27.36
CA ASP A 87 -14.00 3.75 28.15
C ASP A 87 -13.25 4.79 27.30
N PRO A 88 -13.98 5.75 26.69
CA PRO A 88 -13.38 6.80 25.87
C PRO A 88 -12.46 7.76 26.63
N SER A 89 -12.53 7.78 27.97
CA SER A 89 -11.69 8.64 28.81
C SER A 89 -10.29 8.05 29.07
N THR A 90 -10.09 6.78 28.71
CA THR A 90 -8.83 6.08 28.94
C THR A 90 -7.70 6.68 28.10
N SER A 91 -6.58 7.00 28.77
CA SER A 91 -5.41 7.54 28.07
C SER A 91 -4.74 6.50 27.19
N THR A 92 -4.24 6.96 26.04
CA THR A 92 -3.36 6.20 25.13
C THR A 92 -2.14 5.60 25.84
N ARG A 93 -1.67 6.19 26.95
CA ARG A 93 -0.48 5.70 27.69
C ARG A 93 -0.83 4.45 28.50
N ARG A 94 -2.01 4.49 29.13
CA ARG A 94 -2.57 3.37 29.88
C ARG A 94 -2.84 2.17 28.97
N LEU A 95 -3.38 2.42 27.77
CA LEU A 95 -3.57 1.38 26.76
C LEU A 95 -2.24 0.80 26.27
N GLY A 96 -1.23 1.64 26.05
CA GLY A 96 0.10 1.17 25.66
C GLY A 96 0.70 0.22 26.69
N ALA A 97 0.58 0.54 27.98
CA ALA A 97 1.01 -0.34 29.06
C ALA A 97 0.21 -1.65 29.10
N ARG A 98 -1.13 -1.59 28.94
CA ARG A 98 -2.03 -2.75 28.97
C ARG A 98 -1.75 -3.74 27.82
N PHE A 99 -1.60 -3.23 26.61
CA PHE A 99 -1.44 -4.03 25.39
C PHE A 99 0.02 -4.23 24.96
N ARG A 100 0.99 -3.81 25.81
CA ARG A 100 2.44 -3.91 25.54
C ARG A 100 2.87 -3.27 24.22
N VAL A 101 2.19 -2.18 23.83
CA VAL A 101 2.52 -1.39 22.64
C VAL A 101 2.95 0.02 23.04
N SER A 102 3.70 0.69 22.17
CA SER A 102 4.07 2.08 22.46
C SER A 102 2.83 2.98 22.46
N HIS A 103 2.81 3.98 23.35
CA HIS A 103 1.80 5.05 23.35
C HIS A 103 1.60 5.68 21.96
N ALA A 104 2.70 5.87 21.20
CA ALA A 104 2.64 6.42 19.86
C ALA A 104 1.95 5.49 18.86
N SER A 105 2.08 4.17 19.03
CA SER A 105 1.35 3.18 18.25
C SER A 105 -0.14 3.26 18.53
N VAL A 106 -0.54 3.30 19.81
CA VAL A 106 -1.95 3.49 20.22
C VAL A 106 -2.52 4.77 19.59
N TRP A 107 -1.80 5.89 19.70
CA TRP A 107 -2.23 7.15 19.10
C TRP A 107 -2.40 7.07 17.58
N ARG A 108 -1.50 6.37 16.86
CA ARG A 108 -1.64 6.16 15.41
C ARG A 108 -2.86 5.32 15.05
N ILE A 109 -3.16 4.28 15.83
CA ILE A 109 -4.33 3.40 15.61
C ILE A 109 -5.62 4.21 15.76
N VAL A 110 -5.74 4.94 16.88
CA VAL A 110 -6.88 5.81 17.17
C VAL A 110 -7.05 6.89 16.09
N ASN A 111 -5.96 7.60 15.76
CA ASN A 111 -6.01 8.67 14.76
C ASN A 111 -6.36 8.14 13.36
N ARG A 112 -5.88 6.95 12.98
CA ARG A 112 -6.23 6.28 11.72
C ARG A 112 -7.74 6.01 11.64
N LYS A 113 -8.36 5.51 12.72
CA LYS A 113 -9.81 5.23 12.75
C LYS A 113 -10.62 6.52 12.82
N LEU A 114 -10.25 7.50 13.63
CA LEU A 114 -10.92 8.80 13.68
C LEU A 114 -10.93 9.49 12.30
N MET A 115 -9.80 9.46 11.57
CA MET A 115 -9.75 9.95 10.19
C MET A 115 -10.63 9.16 9.22
N ALA A 116 -10.87 7.87 9.46
CA ALA A 116 -11.82 7.10 8.67
C ALA A 116 -13.28 7.50 8.97
N TYR A 117 -13.60 7.85 10.22
CA TYR A 117 -14.94 8.28 10.63
C TYR A 117 -15.30 9.70 10.17
N THR A 118 -14.34 10.63 10.06
CA THR A 118 -14.62 12.01 9.59
C THR A 118 -15.13 12.06 8.15
N HIS A 119 -14.76 11.09 7.30
CA HIS A 119 -15.28 10.95 5.94
C HIS A 119 -16.71 10.36 5.87
N ILE A 120 -17.20 9.74 6.95
CA ILE A 120 -18.56 9.17 7.02
C ILE A 120 -19.56 10.23 7.50
N ILE A 121 -19.15 11.09 8.45
CA ILE A 121 -20.03 12.14 9.00
C ILE A 121 -20.33 13.25 7.96
N THR A 122 -19.41 13.52 7.01
CA THR A 122 -19.69 14.48 5.92
C THR A 122 -20.70 13.99 4.88
N ARG A 123 -21.09 12.71 4.89
CA ARG A 123 -22.14 12.17 3.99
C ARG A 123 -23.49 11.93 4.65
N SER A 124 -23.59 12.04 5.98
CA SER A 124 -24.84 11.74 6.71
C SER A 124 -25.55 12.97 7.28
N SER A 125 -25.12 14.19 6.92
CA SER A 125 -25.81 15.45 7.25
C SER A 125 -26.46 16.12 6.02
N MET A 126 -26.76 15.35 4.97
CA MET A 126 -27.54 15.80 3.81
C MET A 126 -28.75 14.89 3.54
N LEU A 127 -29.46 14.49 4.60
CA LEU A 127 -30.87 14.08 4.52
C LEU A 127 -31.62 14.61 5.74
#